data_AF-A0A849UD59-F1
#
_entry.id   AF-A0A849UD59-F1
#
_cell.length_a   1.000
_cell.length_b   1.000
_cell.length_c   1.000
_cell.angle_alpha   90.00
_cell.angle_beta   90.00
_cell.angle_gamma   90.00
#
_symmetry.space_group_name_H-M   'P 1'
#
loop_
_entity.id
_entity.type
_entity.pdbx_description
1 polymer ?
#
loop_
_entity_poly.entity_id
_entity_poly.type
_entity_poly.pdbx_seq_one_letter_code
_entity_poly.pdbx_strand_id
1 'polypeptide(L)'
;KTVTELKQIIAEKLNSYIADPAVNVSLIKNDGNIYFVIGKVNRPGPIVANRRIDVLQALSQAGGLTVFAKESSIFVQRRVGADIKLFPFDYDDVLDGDNLEQNIILEPGDTVTVR
;
A
#
# COMPACT_ATOMS: atom_id res chain seq x y z
N LYS A 1 4.86 -6.71 -29.10
CA LYS A 1 3.61 -7.49 -29.19
C LYS A 1 2.49 -6.66 -28.58
N THR A 2 1.48 -6.32 -29.35
CA THR A 2 0.39 -5.41 -28.92
C THR A 2 -0.72 -6.21 -28.24
N VAL A 3 -1.53 -5.54 -27.42
CA VAL A 3 -2.63 -6.16 -26.64
C VAL A 3 -3.62 -6.93 -27.52
N THR A 4 -3.73 -6.54 -28.78
CA THR A 4 -4.57 -7.18 -29.82
C THR A 4 -4.09 -8.59 -30.17
N GLU A 5 -2.78 -8.80 -30.27
CA GLU A 5 -2.20 -10.10 -30.64
C GLU A 5 -2.40 -11.14 -29.52
N LEU A 6 -2.39 -10.70 -28.27
CA LEU A 6 -2.57 -11.59 -27.12
C LEU A 6 -4.01 -12.09 -26.99
N LYS A 7 -5.00 -11.25 -27.32
CA LYS A 7 -6.42 -11.65 -27.37
C LYS A 7 -6.66 -12.76 -28.40
N GLN A 8 -6.03 -12.65 -29.56
CA GLN A 8 -6.26 -13.56 -30.67
C GLN A 8 -5.72 -14.97 -30.38
N ILE A 9 -4.54 -15.06 -29.75
CA ILE A 9 -3.91 -16.34 -29.36
C ILE A 9 -4.73 -17.08 -28.29
N ILE A 10 -5.37 -16.35 -27.37
CA ILE A 10 -6.20 -16.94 -26.31
C ILE A 10 -7.55 -17.38 -26.87
N ALA A 11 -8.16 -16.58 -27.76
CA ALA A 11 -9.43 -16.92 -28.40
C ALA A 11 -9.34 -18.21 -29.25
N GLU A 12 -8.26 -18.37 -30.02
CA GLU A 12 -8.05 -19.57 -30.84
C GLU A 12 -7.83 -20.84 -29.99
N LYS A 13 -7.18 -20.73 -28.83
CA LYS A 13 -6.93 -21.88 -27.94
C LYS A 13 -8.15 -22.33 -27.12
N LEU A 14 -9.19 -21.50 -26.99
CA LEU A 14 -10.41 -21.83 -26.24
C LEU A 14 -11.57 -22.34 -27.10
N ASN A 15 -11.47 -22.25 -28.43
CA ASN A 15 -12.55 -22.67 -29.34
C ASN A 15 -12.76 -24.19 -29.43
N SER A 16 -11.86 -24.99 -28.84
CA SER A 16 -11.95 -26.46 -28.81
C SER A 16 -12.64 -27.02 -27.56
N TYR A 17 -13.12 -26.17 -26.64
CA TYR A 17 -13.75 -26.63 -25.40
C TYR A 17 -15.12 -26.01 -25.06
N ILE A 18 -15.53 -24.83 -25.57
CA ILE A 18 -16.84 -24.22 -25.25
C ILE A 18 -17.40 -23.41 -26.44
N ALA A 19 -18.68 -23.59 -26.76
CA ALA A 19 -19.43 -22.74 -27.69
C ALA A 19 -19.86 -21.44 -26.99
N ASP A 20 -19.40 -20.31 -27.53
CA ASP A 20 -19.74 -18.93 -27.14
C ASP A 20 -19.34 -18.49 -25.70
N PRO A 21 -18.03 -18.28 -25.44
CA PRO A 21 -17.61 -17.66 -24.19
C PRO A 21 -17.85 -16.15 -24.23
N ALA A 22 -18.82 -15.67 -23.46
CA ALA A 22 -18.97 -14.25 -23.14
C ALA A 22 -17.80 -13.80 -22.24
N VAL A 23 -16.67 -13.43 -22.85
CA VAL A 23 -15.46 -12.99 -22.13
C VAL A 23 -15.55 -11.49 -21.81
N ASN A 24 -15.94 -11.16 -20.58
CA ASN A 24 -15.78 -9.80 -20.05
C ASN A 24 -14.32 -9.56 -19.67
N VAL A 25 -13.62 -8.72 -20.44
CA VAL A 25 -12.28 -8.25 -20.12
C VAL A 25 -12.38 -6.91 -19.40
N SER A 26 -12.28 -6.93 -18.07
CA SER A 26 -12.06 -5.71 -17.28
C SER A 26 -10.57 -5.47 -17.12
N LEU A 27 -10.12 -4.21 -17.23
CA LEU A 27 -8.76 -3.84 -16.84
C LEU A 27 -8.60 -4.16 -15.34
N ILE A 28 -7.84 -5.21 -15.02
CA ILE A 28 -7.21 -5.33 -13.70
C ILE A 28 -6.21 -4.16 -13.68
N LYS A 29 -6.58 -3.07 -13.01
CA LYS A 29 -5.68 -1.93 -12.82
C LYS A 29 -4.41 -2.49 -12.18
N ASN A 30 -3.25 -2.14 -12.72
CA ASN A 30 -2.01 -2.21 -11.97
C ASN A 30 -2.19 -1.23 -10.80
N ASP A 31 -2.86 -1.69 -9.75
CA ASP A 31 -3.06 -0.91 -8.52
C ASP A 31 -1.64 -0.58 -8.02
N GLY A 32 -1.40 0.70 -7.73
CA GLY A 32 -0.07 1.19 -7.38
C GLY A 32 0.50 0.50 -6.13
N ASN A 33 1.54 1.08 -5.56
CA ASN A 33 2.07 0.59 -4.29
C ASN A 33 0.96 0.69 -3.22
N ILE A 34 0.59 -0.46 -2.62
CA ILE A 34 -0.39 -0.53 -1.55
C ILE A 34 0.35 -0.48 -0.21
N TYR A 35 -0.11 0.39 0.68
CA TYR A 35 0.34 0.53 2.06
C TYR A 35 -0.86 0.37 2.99
N PHE A 36 -0.64 0.04 4.25
CA PHE A 36 -1.72 -0.08 5.23
C PHE A 36 -1.48 0.86 6.39
N VAL A 37 -2.51 1.59 6.81
CA VAL A 37 -2.46 2.39 8.03
C VAL A 37 -3.60 1.94 8.95
N ILE A 38 -3.26 1.59 10.18
CA ILE A 38 -4.21 1.04 11.15
C ILE A 38 -4.01 1.66 12.53
N GLY A 39 -5.05 1.54 13.36
CA GLY A 39 -5.04 2.04 14.73
C GLY A 39 -5.66 3.43 14.85
N LYS A 40 -5.10 4.27 15.72
CA LYS A 40 -5.67 5.57 16.12
C LYS A 40 -5.44 6.71 15.12
N VAL A 41 -5.82 6.48 13.87
CA VAL A 41 -5.83 7.47 12.77
C VAL A 41 -7.25 7.80 12.35
N ASN A 42 -7.45 8.95 11.70
CA ASN A 42 -8.80 9.38 11.29
C ASN A 42 -9.41 8.47 10.20
N ARG A 43 -8.58 7.89 9.33
CA ARG A 43 -9.01 7.04 8.21
C ARG A 43 -8.13 5.79 8.11
N PRO A 44 -8.36 4.77 8.95
CA PRO A 44 -7.62 3.52 8.85
C PRO A 44 -8.04 2.75 7.58
N GLY A 45 -7.08 2.06 6.98
CA GLY A 45 -7.32 1.25 5.79
C GLY A 45 -6.13 1.17 4.83
N PRO A 46 -6.33 0.54 3.66
CA PRO A 46 -5.33 0.52 2.61
C PRO A 46 -5.20 1.89 1.94
N ILE A 47 -3.97 2.26 1.62
CA ILE A 47 -3.59 3.45 0.87
C ILE A 47 -2.94 2.97 -0.43
N VAL A 48 -3.50 3.40 -1.56
CA VAL A 48 -2.94 3.10 -2.89
C VAL A 48 -2.20 4.34 -3.38
N ALA A 49 -0.89 4.23 -3.57
CA ALA A 49 -0.07 5.33 -4.09
C ALA A 49 0.68 4.91 -5.36
N ASN A 50 0.68 5.79 -6.37
CA ASN A 50 1.39 5.54 -7.63
C ASN A 50 2.92 5.68 -7.51
N ARG A 51 3.40 6.19 -6.39
CA ARG A 51 4.83 6.39 -6.08
C ARG A 51 5.14 5.81 -4.70
N ARG A 52 6.43 5.69 -4.38
CA ARG A 52 6.83 5.42 -3.00
C ARG A 52 6.55 6.65 -2.14
N ILE A 53 6.01 6.43 -0.96
CA ILE A 53 5.69 7.48 0.02
C ILE A 53 6.42 7.19 1.33
N ASP A 54 6.63 8.22 2.14
CA ASP A 54 7.20 8.10 3.48
C ASP A 54 6.11 7.94 4.55
N VAL A 55 6.53 7.76 5.81
CA VAL A 55 5.62 7.54 6.94
C VAL A 55 4.69 8.74 7.15
N LEU A 56 5.23 9.96 7.12
CA LEU A 56 4.43 11.19 7.26
C LEU A 56 3.38 11.33 6.17
N GLN A 57 3.73 11.04 4.91
CA GLN A 57 2.80 11.07 3.78
C GLN A 57 1.70 10.03 3.93
N ALA A 58 2.00 8.84 4.45
CA ALA A 58 1.00 7.82 4.72
C ALA A 58 0.04 8.25 5.84
N LEU A 59 0.57 8.80 6.95
CA LEU A 59 -0.24 9.33 8.05
C LEU A 59 -1.12 10.51 7.60
N SER A 60 -0.58 11.40 6.78
CA SER A 60 -1.31 12.51 6.17
C SER A 60 -2.48 12.02 5.29
N GLN A 61 -2.24 11.01 4.46
CA GLN A 61 -3.30 10.38 3.65
C GLN A 61 -4.34 9.62 4.48
N ALA A 62 -3.94 9.07 5.64
CA ALA A 62 -4.85 8.52 6.64
C ALA A 62 -5.63 9.61 7.41
N GLY A 63 -5.50 10.89 7.04
CA GLY A 63 -6.18 12.02 7.65
C GLY A 63 -5.55 12.49 8.95
N GLY A 64 -4.30 12.12 9.22
CA GLY A 64 -3.60 12.44 10.46
C GLY A 64 -3.98 11.54 11.64
N LEU A 65 -3.33 11.80 12.76
CA LEU A 65 -3.59 11.12 14.03
C LEU A 65 -4.91 11.59 14.64
N THR A 66 -5.55 10.72 15.42
CA THR A 66 -6.70 11.13 16.25
C THR A 66 -6.20 11.86 17.51
N VAL A 67 -7.06 12.65 18.15
CA VAL A 67 -6.76 13.34 19.43
C VAL A 67 -6.41 12.40 20.60
N PHE A 68 -6.60 11.09 20.44
CA PHE A 68 -6.29 10.06 21.44
C PHE A 68 -5.06 9.21 21.06
N ALA A 69 -4.43 9.51 19.93
CA ALA A 69 -3.22 8.84 19.50
C ALA A 69 -2.06 9.18 20.44
N LYS A 70 -1.19 8.20 20.70
CA LYS A 70 0.10 8.48 21.31
C LYS A 70 1.10 8.74 20.18
N GLU A 71 1.53 9.98 20.04
CA GLU A 71 2.47 10.47 19.02
C GLU A 71 3.79 9.67 19.01
N SER A 72 4.27 9.26 20.18
CA SER A 72 5.47 8.44 20.39
C SER A 72 5.26 6.92 20.30
N SER A 73 4.10 6.45 19.82
CA SER A 73 3.77 5.01 19.73
C SER A 73 3.35 4.57 18.33
N ILE A 74 4.06 5.06 17.32
CA ILE A 74 3.87 4.66 15.92
C ILE A 74 4.96 3.66 15.53
N PHE A 75 4.56 2.62 14.80
CA PHE A 75 5.47 1.60 14.30
C PHE A 75 5.17 1.29 12.84
N VAL A 76 6.22 1.24 12.01
CA VAL A 76 6.15 0.66 10.67
C VAL A 76 6.49 -0.82 10.77
N GLN A 77 5.58 -1.67 10.34
CA GLN A 77 5.77 -3.11 10.26
C GLN A 77 6.09 -3.48 8.81
N ARG A 78 7.31 -3.99 8.58
CA ARG A 78 7.77 -4.47 7.28
C ARG A 78 7.97 -5.96 7.31
N ARG A 79 7.35 -6.67 6.37
CA ARG A 79 7.57 -8.11 6.20
C ARG A 79 8.82 -8.35 5.37
N VAL A 80 9.79 -9.06 5.92
CA VAL A 80 11.03 -9.45 5.23
C VAL A 80 11.12 -10.97 5.27
N GLY A 81 10.62 -11.63 4.22
CA GLY A 81 10.47 -13.09 4.19
C GLY A 81 9.45 -13.57 5.21
N ALA A 82 9.88 -14.42 6.15
CA ALA A 82 9.06 -14.92 7.24
C ALA A 82 8.98 -13.95 8.43
N ASP A 83 9.93 -13.02 8.54
CA ASP A 83 10.07 -12.14 9.71
C ASP A 83 9.32 -10.82 9.53
N ILE A 84 8.94 -10.21 10.65
CA ILE A 84 8.38 -8.86 10.71
C ILE A 84 9.40 -7.96 11.40
N LYS A 85 9.90 -6.96 10.67
CA LYS A 85 10.72 -5.89 11.22
C LYS A 85 9.82 -4.75 11.67
N LEU A 86 10.12 -4.19 12.83
CA LEU A 86 9.45 -3.04 13.39
C LEU A 86 10.41 -1.85 13.34
N PHE A 87 9.98 -0.76 12.72
CA PHE A 87 10.68 0.51 12.76
C PHE A 87 9.88 1.46 13.64
N PRO A 88 10.45 1.93 14.76
CA PRO A 88 9.79 2.95 15.58
C PRO A 88 9.71 4.26 14.79
N PHE A 89 8.64 4.99 15.02
CA PHE A 89 8.43 6.31 14.48
C PHE A 89 7.83 7.18 15.59
N ASP A 90 8.55 8.21 15.97
CA ASP A 90 8.05 9.26 16.85
C ASP A 90 7.54 10.42 16.00
N TYR A 91 6.26 10.73 16.13
CA TYR A 91 5.61 11.75 15.31
C TYR A 91 6.09 13.16 15.66
N ASP A 92 6.31 13.45 16.94
CA ASP A 92 6.65 14.79 17.41
C ASP A 92 8.08 15.13 17.03
N ASP A 93 9.03 14.23 17.31
CA ASP A 93 10.44 14.39 16.94
C ASP A 93 10.56 14.76 15.46
N VAL A 94 9.92 13.98 14.59
CA VAL A 94 10.02 14.15 13.14
C VAL A 94 9.35 15.45 12.67
N LEU A 95 8.27 15.90 13.32
CA LEU A 95 7.63 17.17 13.02
C LEU A 95 8.46 18.37 13.47
N ASP A 96 9.13 18.27 14.62
CA ASP A 96 9.99 19.31 15.17
C ASP A 96 11.34 19.40 14.43
N GLY A 97 11.62 18.45 13.54
CA GLY A 97 12.83 18.40 12.71
C GLY A 97 13.95 17.57 13.34
N ASP A 98 13.68 16.90 14.44
CA ASP A 98 14.57 15.97 15.12
C ASP A 98 14.39 14.56 14.56
N ASN A 99 15.45 13.74 14.65
CA ASN A 99 15.44 12.32 14.27
C ASN A 99 14.74 12.01 12.92
N LEU A 100 14.97 12.86 11.90
CA LEU A 100 14.33 12.76 10.58
C LEU A 100 14.58 11.42 9.87
N GLU A 101 15.64 10.69 10.25
CA GLU A 101 15.93 9.35 9.78
C GLU A 101 14.83 8.33 10.10
N GLN A 102 13.95 8.62 11.07
CA GLN A 102 12.77 7.80 11.36
C GLN A 102 11.73 7.87 10.24
N ASN A 103 11.67 8.95 9.46
CA ASN A 103 10.73 9.11 8.33
C ASN A 103 11.17 8.33 7.09
N ILE A 104 11.22 7.01 7.24
CA ILE A 104 11.66 6.09 6.19
C ILE A 104 10.67 6.06 5.01
N ILE A 105 11.21 5.80 3.83
CA ILE A 105 10.39 5.47 2.66
C ILE A 105 9.73 4.11 2.90
N LEU A 106 8.40 4.07 2.75
CA LEU A 106 7.62 2.85 2.88
C LEU A 106 7.80 1.95 1.64
N GLU A 107 7.84 0.66 1.90
CA GLU A 107 7.82 -0.38 0.88
C GLU A 107 6.38 -0.88 0.65
N PRO A 108 6.04 -1.32 -0.57
CA PRO A 108 4.73 -1.90 -0.84
C PRO A 108 4.44 -3.06 0.12
N GLY A 109 3.29 -3.02 0.78
CA GLY A 109 2.88 -3.98 1.80
C GLY A 109 3.23 -3.60 3.24
N ASP A 110 3.96 -2.50 3.47
CA ASP A 110 4.22 -2.00 4.82
C ASP A 110 2.92 -1.62 5.53
N THR A 111 2.90 -1.85 6.85
CA THR A 111 1.77 -1.50 7.73
C THR A 111 2.22 -0.51 8.79
N VAL A 112 1.67 0.71 8.76
CA VAL A 112 1.86 1.73 9.79
C VAL A 112 0.80 1.54 10.86
N THR A 113 1.24 1.29 12.09
CA THR A 113 0.35 1.07 13.24
C THR A 113 0.49 2.22 14.23
N VAL A 114 -0.64 2.85 14.58
CA VAL A 114 -0.71 3.94 15.56
C VAL A 114 -1.46 3.46 16.81
N ARG A 115 -0.86 3.60 18.00
CA ARG A 115 -1.45 3.14 19.27
C ARG A 115 -2.00 4.24 20.17
#